data_AF-A0A849D8Q7-F1
#
_entry.id   AF-A0A849D8Q7-F1
#
_cell.length_a   1.000
_cell.length_b   1.000
_cell.length_c   1.000
_cell.angle_alpha   90.00
_cell.angle_beta   90.00
_cell.angle_gamma   90.00
#
_symmetry.space_group_name_H-M   'P 1'
#
loop_
_entity.id
_entity.type
_entity.pdbx_description
1 polymer ?
#
loop_
_entity_poly.entity_id
_entity_poly.type
_entity_poly.pdbx_seq_one_letter_code
_entity_poly.pdbx_strand_id
1 'polypeptide(L)'
;MTTFIKAKDQKAYSVIAQLADTIWHEHYTPIIGAAQVTYMVNNFQSAEAIAKQVKEGVQYYLIFYNDHPAGYFAFEKKDKELFLSKFYVQKEHRGKGIGKAAMELVTREGNFLECSQ
;
A
#
# COMPACT_ATOMS: atom_id res chain seq x y z
N MET A 1 1.02 9.83 -16.08
CA MET A 1 1.98 8.71 -15.95
C MET A 1 1.92 8.16 -14.54
N THR A 2 1.88 6.83 -14.39
CA THR A 2 1.92 6.15 -13.08
C THR A 2 3.35 5.73 -12.79
N THR A 3 3.84 6.05 -11.59
CA THR A 3 5.17 5.65 -11.12
C THR A 3 5.09 5.03 -9.73
N PHE A 4 6.09 4.20 -9.40
CA PHE A 4 6.11 3.45 -8.15
C PHE A 4 7.45 3.66 -7.45
N ILE A 5 7.40 3.96 -6.15
CA ILE A 5 8.60 4.17 -5.34
C ILE A 5 8.54 3.24 -4.15
N LYS A 6 9.54 2.36 -4.02
CA LYS A 6 9.69 1.51 -2.83
C LYS A 6 9.96 2.39 -1.62
N ALA A 7 9.16 2.26 -0.58
CA ALA A 7 9.34 3.01 0.66
C ALA A 7 10.54 2.44 1.44
N LYS A 8 11.48 3.31 1.81
CA LYS A 8 12.74 2.92 2.47
C LYS A 8 13.07 3.76 3.71
N ASP A 9 12.31 4.82 3.97
CA ASP A 9 12.58 5.78 5.02
C ASP A 9 11.30 6.29 5.68
N GLN A 10 11.48 6.99 6.80
CA GLN A 10 10.38 7.52 7.61
C GLN A 10 9.50 8.49 6.82
N LYS A 11 10.08 9.27 5.89
CA LYS A 11 9.33 10.23 5.08
C LYS A 11 8.33 9.50 4.19
N ALA A 12 8.77 8.43 3.51
CA ALA A 12 7.89 7.60 2.69
C ALA A 12 6.80 6.92 3.55
N TYR A 13 7.16 6.40 4.73
CA TYR A 13 6.18 5.78 5.63
C TYR A 13 5.11 6.75 6.10
N SER A 14 5.49 8.00 6.42
CA SER A 14 4.54 9.06 6.78
C SER A 14 3.58 9.40 5.65
N VAL A 15 4.05 9.47 4.39
CA VAL A 15 3.15 9.70 3.24
C VAL A 15 2.17 8.54 3.06
N ILE A 16 2.63 7.29 3.21
CA ILE A 16 1.76 6.11 3.14
C ILE A 16 0.71 6.15 4.27
N ALA A 17 1.12 6.50 5.49
CA ALA A 17 0.21 6.58 6.63
C ALA A 17 -0.89 7.64 6.42
N GLN A 18 -0.56 8.81 5.85
CA GLN A 18 -1.54 9.85 5.49
C GLN A 18 -2.53 9.38 4.41
N LEU A 19 -2.02 8.68 3.39
CA LEU A 19 -2.87 8.08 2.35
C LEU A 19 -3.82 7.05 2.95
N ALA A 20 -3.31 6.19 3.84
CA ALA A 20 -4.10 5.18 4.51
C ALA A 20 -5.18 5.77 5.40
N ASP A 21 -4.83 6.76 6.23
CA ASP A 21 -5.78 7.46 7.10
C ASP A 21 -6.97 7.99 6.30
N THR A 22 -6.68 8.68 5.18
CA THR A 22 -7.73 9.21 4.29
C THR A 22 -8.55 8.08 3.67
N ILE A 23 -7.91 7.11 3.02
CA ILE A 23 -8.60 6.06 2.25
C ILE A 23 -9.42 5.14 3.17
N TRP A 24 -8.89 4.79 4.34
CA TRP A 24 -9.54 3.86 5.26
C TRP A 24 -10.72 4.52 5.94
N HIS A 25 -10.60 5.78 6.39
CA HIS A 25 -11.73 6.52 6.94
C HIS A 25 -12.83 6.75 5.89
N GLU A 26 -12.48 7.00 4.63
CA GLU A 26 -13.47 7.12 3.55
C GLU A 26 -14.20 5.80 3.29
N HIS A 27 -13.46 4.68 3.20
CA HIS A 27 -14.01 3.42 2.72
C HIS A 27 -14.65 2.56 3.82
N TYR A 28 -14.01 2.45 4.99
CA TYR A 28 -14.39 1.49 6.02
C TYR A 28 -15.27 2.11 7.11
N THR A 29 -15.28 3.43 7.30
CA THR A 29 -16.14 4.07 8.33
C THR A 29 -17.62 3.69 8.18
N PRO A 30 -18.21 3.67 6.97
CA PRO A 30 -19.60 3.22 6.80
C PRO A 30 -19.85 1.74 7.13
N ILE A 31 -18.80 0.93 7.21
CA ILE A 31 -18.87 -0.53 7.37
C ILE A 31 -18.67 -0.93 8.84
N ILE A 32 -17.67 -0.36 9.50
CA ILE A 32 -17.22 -0.77 10.85
C ILE A 32 -17.18 0.38 11.86
N GLY A 33 -17.53 1.60 11.46
CA GLY A 33 -17.56 2.78 12.32
C GLY A 33 -16.19 3.46 12.49
N ALA A 34 -16.22 4.78 12.73
CA ALA A 34 -15.01 5.61 12.76
C ALA A 34 -14.00 5.17 13.85
N ALA A 35 -14.48 4.86 15.05
CA ALA A 35 -13.61 4.43 16.16
C ALA A 35 -12.80 3.17 15.81
N GLN A 36 -13.43 2.20 15.14
CA GLN A 36 -12.75 0.98 14.69
C GLN A 36 -11.74 1.28 13.59
N VAL A 37 -12.07 2.16 12.64
CA VAL A 37 -11.13 2.56 11.59
C VAL A 37 -9.92 3.30 12.17
N THR A 38 -10.13 4.25 13.08
CA THR A 38 -9.04 4.96 13.76
C THR A 38 -8.13 3.99 14.51
N TYR A 39 -8.70 3.02 15.21
CA TYR A 39 -7.93 1.94 15.84
C TYR A 39 -7.11 1.16 14.79
N MET A 40 -7.72 0.76 13.67
CA MET A 40 -7.04 0.00 12.63
C MET A 40 -5.89 0.78 11.98
N VAL A 41 -6.09 2.07 11.67
CA VAL A 41 -5.05 2.93 11.11
C VAL A 41 -3.87 3.03 12.08
N ASN A 42 -4.14 3.34 13.35
CA ASN A 42 -3.08 3.52 14.35
C ASN A 42 -2.24 2.25 14.57
N ASN A 43 -2.87 1.08 14.57
CA ASN A 43 -2.21 -0.20 14.88
C ASN A 43 -1.55 -0.86 13.67
N PHE A 44 -2.13 -0.74 12.47
CA PHE A 44 -1.70 -1.50 11.30
C PHE A 44 -1.05 -0.64 10.21
N GLN A 45 -1.30 0.67 10.21
CA GLN A 45 -0.97 1.54 9.07
C GLN A 45 -0.40 2.92 9.46
N SER A 46 -0.04 3.12 10.74
CA SER A 46 0.79 4.23 11.18
C SER A 46 2.20 4.14 10.61
N ALA A 47 2.93 5.26 10.58
CA ALA A 47 4.29 5.28 10.05
C ALA A 47 5.22 4.32 10.82
N GLU A 48 5.02 4.22 12.14
CA GLU A 48 5.71 3.29 13.04
C GLU A 48 5.36 1.83 12.73
N ALA A 49 4.07 1.53 12.53
CA ALA A 49 3.63 0.18 12.16
C ALA A 49 4.16 -0.24 10.78
N ILE A 50 4.19 0.68 9.82
CA ILE A 50 4.78 0.44 8.49
C ILE A 50 6.28 0.19 8.62
N ALA A 51 7.00 1.03 9.37
CA ALA A 51 8.44 0.86 9.58
C ALA A 51 8.76 -0.51 10.23
N LYS A 52 7.93 -0.95 11.18
CA LYS A 52 8.06 -2.28 11.79
C LYS A 52 7.83 -3.40 10.76
N GLN A 53 6.74 -3.34 10.00
CA GLN A 53 6.44 -4.33 8.95
C GLN A 53 7.54 -4.40 7.88
N VAL A 54 8.13 -3.26 7.51
CA VAL A 54 9.25 -3.23 6.56
C VAL A 54 10.48 -3.94 7.12
N LYS A 55 10.77 -3.77 8.42
CA LYS A 55 11.85 -4.53 9.09
C LYS A 55 11.57 -6.04 9.13
N GLU A 56 10.30 -6.43 9.17
CA GLU A 56 9.84 -7.82 9.16
C GLU A 56 9.79 -8.43 7.74
N GLY A 57 10.12 -7.66 6.71
CA GLY A 57 10.25 -8.14 5.32
C GLY A 57 9.09 -7.74 4.40
N VAL A 58 8.08 -7.03 4.91
CA VAL A 58 6.99 -6.50 4.06
C VAL A 58 7.52 -5.39 3.17
N GLN A 59 7.26 -5.49 1.87
CA GLN A 59 7.66 -4.47 0.90
C GLN A 59 6.51 -3.50 0.67
N TYR A 60 6.74 -2.22 0.98
CA TYR A 60 5.78 -1.14 0.72
C TYR A 60 6.20 -0.31 -0.50
N TYR A 61 5.21 0.08 -1.30
CA TYR A 61 5.39 0.95 -2.45
C TYR A 61 4.38 2.10 -2.41
N LEU A 62 4.87 3.32 -2.62
CA LEU A 62 4.04 4.48 -2.95
C LEU A 62 3.71 4.48 -4.43
N ILE A 63 2.45 4.79 -4.74
CA ILE A 63 1.97 4.99 -6.10
C ILE A 63 1.84 6.48 -6.34
N PHE A 64 2.46 6.98 -7.41
CA PHE A 64 2.28 8.34 -7.89
C PHE A 64 1.53 8.33 -9.21
N TYR A 65 0.68 9.33 -9.42
CA TYR A 65 0.02 9.61 -10.68
C TYR A 65 0.19 11.08 -11.04
N ASN A 66 0.90 11.36 -12.15
CA ASN A 66 1.28 12.73 -12.54
C ASN A 66 1.94 13.49 -11.37
N ASP A 67 2.94 12.89 -10.74
CA ASP A 67 3.72 13.44 -9.61
C ASP A 67 2.96 13.67 -8.30
N HIS A 68 1.69 13.26 -8.22
CA HIS A 68 0.89 13.30 -7.00
C HIS A 68 0.80 11.91 -6.36
N PRO A 69 0.98 11.79 -5.02
CA PRO A 69 0.71 10.53 -4.31
C PRO A 69 -0.75 10.13 -4.52
N ALA A 70 -0.96 8.96 -5.12
CA ALA A 70 -2.29 8.49 -5.55
C ALA A 70 -2.74 7.24 -4.79
N GLY A 71 -1.83 6.58 -4.07
CA GLY A 71 -2.12 5.34 -3.37
C GLY A 71 -0.86 4.64 -2.90
N TYR A 72 -1.02 3.41 -2.41
CA TYR A 72 0.08 2.57 -1.98
C TYR A 72 -0.32 1.11 -2.07
N PHE A 73 0.68 0.24 -2.06
CA PHE A 73 0.47 -1.19 -1.94
C PHE A 73 1.60 -1.83 -1.14
N ALA A 74 1.32 -3.01 -0.59
CA ALA A 74 2.30 -3.75 0.17
C ALA A 74 2.15 -5.25 -0.06
N PHE A 75 3.28 -5.94 -0.17
CA PHE A 75 3.32 -7.38 -0.32
C PHE A 75 4.47 -7.98 0.48
N GLU A 76 4.38 -9.27 0.78
CA GLU A 76 5.43 -10.05 1.40
C GLU A 76 5.56 -11.40 0.69
N LYS A 77 6.80 -11.90 0.56
CA LYS A 77 7.03 -13.26 0.05
C LYS A 77 6.73 -14.26 1.17
N LYS A 78 5.91 -15.27 0.88
CA LYS A 78 5.62 -16.41 1.76
C LYS A 78 5.97 -17.69 1.02
N ASP A 79 7.12 -18.27 1.32
CA ASP A 79 7.67 -19.44 0.62
C ASP A 79 7.71 -19.26 -0.90
N LYS A 80 6.80 -19.91 -1.63
CA LYS A 80 6.69 -19.84 -3.10
C LYS A 80 5.60 -18.87 -3.55
N GLU A 81 4.95 -18.14 -2.66
CA GLU A 81 3.85 -17.24 -2.98
C GLU A 81 4.19 -15.79 -2.64
N LEU A 82 3.50 -14.86 -3.30
CA LEU A 82 3.55 -13.44 -2.97
C LEU A 82 2.21 -13.03 -2.38
N PHE A 83 2.18 -12.73 -1.08
CA PHE A 83 0.99 -12.28 -0.40
C PHE A 83 0.83 -10.77 -0.56
N LEU A 84 -0.15 -10.35 -1.38
CA LEU A 84 -0.52 -8.94 -1.51
C LEU A 84 -1.34 -8.50 -0.29
N SER A 85 -0.65 -7.99 0.73
CA SER A 85 -1.25 -7.58 2.00
C SER A 85 -2.15 -6.35 1.87
N LYS A 86 -1.77 -5.38 1.02
CA LYS A 86 -2.45 -4.07 0.94
C LYS A 86 -2.46 -3.57 -0.50
N PHE A 87 -3.59 -3.01 -0.92
CA PHE A 87 -3.73 -2.40 -2.23
C PHE A 87 -4.78 -1.29 -2.22
N TYR A 88 -4.33 -0.03 -2.20
CA TYR A 88 -5.22 1.12 -1.99
C TYR A 88 -4.89 2.25 -2.95
N VAL A 89 -5.94 2.81 -3.56
CA VAL A 89 -5.87 3.99 -4.43
C VAL A 89 -6.93 5.00 -3.96
N GLN A 90 -6.52 6.25 -3.82
CA GLN A 90 -7.42 7.37 -3.52
C GLN A 90 -8.55 7.44 -4.53
N LYS A 91 -9.76 7.79 -4.08
CA LYS A 91 -10.97 7.75 -4.91
C LYS A 91 -10.86 8.61 -6.16
N GLU A 92 -10.25 9.78 -6.04
CA GLU A 92 -10.05 10.76 -7.12
C GLU A 92 -9.10 10.24 -8.22
N HIS A 93 -8.34 9.19 -7.93
CA HIS A 93 -7.37 8.57 -8.83
C HIS A 93 -7.84 7.23 -9.42
N ARG A 94 -9.01 6.72 -9.02
CA ARG A 94 -9.58 5.48 -9.57
C ARG A 94 -10.04 5.67 -11.02
N GLY A 95 -10.16 4.56 -11.77
CA GLY A 95 -10.53 4.59 -13.20
C GLY A 95 -9.43 5.05 -14.16
N LYS A 96 -8.23 5.38 -13.67
CA LYS A 96 -7.10 5.91 -14.46
C LYS A 96 -6.06 4.86 -14.88
N GLY A 97 -6.39 3.57 -14.79
CA GLY A 97 -5.46 2.47 -15.10
C GLY A 97 -4.36 2.20 -14.07
N ILE A 98 -4.30 2.96 -12.97
CA ILE A 98 -3.32 2.79 -11.87
C ILE A 98 -3.35 1.36 -11.32
N GLY A 99 -4.56 0.82 -11.14
CA GLY A 99 -4.76 -0.53 -10.62
C GLY A 99 -4.00 -1.59 -11.42
N LYS A 100 -4.18 -1.54 -12.75
CA LYS A 100 -3.53 -2.44 -13.69
C LYS A 100 -1.99 -2.31 -13.64
N ALA A 101 -1.48 -1.08 -13.70
CA ALA A 101 -0.04 -0.83 -13.68
C ALA A 101 0.62 -1.32 -12.39
N ALA A 102 -0.06 -1.20 -11.25
CA ALA A 102 0.46 -1.68 -9.97
C ALA A 102 0.47 -3.21 -9.91
N MET A 103 -0.57 -3.88 -10.41
CA MET A 103 -0.59 -5.34 -10.49
C MET A 103 0.49 -5.90 -11.43
N GLU A 104 0.76 -5.24 -12.56
CA GLU A 104 1.87 -5.60 -13.45
C GLU A 104 3.23 -5.51 -12.73
N LEU A 105 3.42 -4.51 -11.87
CA LEU A 105 4.62 -4.42 -11.03
C LEU A 105 4.66 -5.55 -9.98
N VAL A 106 3.56 -5.81 -9.28
CA VAL A 106 3.47 -6.89 -8.27
C VAL A 106 3.80 -8.25 -8.87
N THR A 107 3.24 -8.58 -10.05
CA THR A 107 3.54 -9.83 -10.77
C THR A 107 5.02 -9.89 -11.16
N ARG A 108 5.59 -8.78 -11.62
CA ARG A 108 7.01 -8.71 -11.98
C ARG A 108 7.92 -8.95 -10.76
N GLU A 109 7.60 -8.33 -9.62
CA GLU A 109 8.32 -8.55 -8.36
C GLU A 109 8.19 -10.02 -7.90
N GLY A 110 7.02 -10.64 -8.04
CA GLY A 110 6.83 -12.07 -7.77
C GLY A 110 7.73 -12.97 -8.60
N ASN A 111 7.87 -12.68 -9.90
CA ASN A 111 8.79 -13.43 -10.78
C ASN A 111 10.26 -13.26 -10.36
N PHE A 112 10.69 -12.04 -10.03
CA PHE A 112 12.05 -11.80 -9.52
C PHE A 112 12.32 -12.48 -8.18
N LEU A 113 11.28 -12.66 -7.37
CA LEU A 113 11.34 -13.35 -6.09
C LEU A 113 11.17 -14.86 -6.22
N GLU A 114 11.11 -15.42 -7.44
CA GLU A 114 10.93 -16.86 -7.70
C GLU A 114 9.66 -17.45 -7.07
N CYS A 115 8.59 -16.66 -6.99
CA CYS A 115 7.27 -17.16 -6.61
C CYS A 115 6.69 -18.03 -7.75
N SER A 116 5.98 -19.10 -7.40
CA SER A 116 5.17 -19.87 -8.34
C SER A 116 3.98 -19.04 -8.83
N GLN A 117 3.70 -19.14 -10.14
CA GLN A 117 2.53 -18.52 -10.78
C GLN A 117 1.25 -19.30 -10.50
#